data_AF-A0A3R7RBL8-F1
#
_entry.id   AF-A0A3R7RBL8-F1
#
_cell.length_a   1.000
_cell.length_b   1.000
_cell.length_c   1.000
_cell.angle_alpha   90.00
_cell.angle_beta   90.00
_cell.angle_gamma   90.00
#
_symmetry.space_group_name_H-M   'P 1'
#
loop_
_entity.id
_entity.type
_entity.pdbx_description
1 polymer ?
#
loop_
_entity_poly.entity_id
_entity_poly.type
_entity_poly.pdbx_seq_one_letter_code
_entity_poly.pdbx_strand_id
1 'polypeptide(L)'
;MTPVLRWIKSHLVVVICAVVIVVAPLAAWYVSTGMTAELKTELQQTASRVKELDRYKTTNVALEVPGGDPISVRGVVNPRLLEAYEEAVSKIGSQAEIVHAAGLARNQTLNGRVRGADDLLPGHFPAPSSKPELEEMPFLLHENLVAAYRSLLSDVRAGTPPTTEDVSGKLSRRRDVFVSGARKDAVDELDEDETEAMRKELTAARLNIYRSHVLGEDGSTPISFYASPSVLPIPPQPTTMLPLGEMFDWQWQFWVTEDLLHAFAAANGDGVVIGGPMKRLLSLNIAPLDAELPADGSSGGSSGFGGGSPGMGSPGGNAPGRNRGNAQRGGGDSPSAAGSGGPADPGAAQVDPSASAAIDKSISITGRTSNSVYDVRNLDCTIVVATRGLPAVIDAIAAQNFMTVLDVQLLPANAFAAASDGFIYGIEPVSTVRLQIETIWLREWTADAMPGDLREALGIKSAPRSTSGQAG
;
A
#
# COMPACT_ATOMS: atom_id res chain seq x y z
N MET A 1 53.87 -88.05 -59.71
CA MET A 1 53.81 -87.46 -58.36
C MET A 1 55.09 -86.65 -58.14
N THR A 2 54.94 -85.35 -57.89
CA THR A 2 56.05 -84.39 -57.87
C THR A 2 57.03 -84.66 -56.73
N PRO A 3 58.35 -84.41 -56.92
CA PRO A 3 59.40 -84.71 -55.93
C PRO A 3 59.17 -84.01 -54.58
N VAL A 4 58.44 -82.89 -54.58
CA VAL A 4 58.08 -82.11 -53.39
C VAL A 4 57.23 -82.92 -52.39
N LEU A 5 56.26 -83.73 -52.87
CA LEU A 5 55.38 -84.52 -52.00
C LEU A 5 56.12 -85.67 -51.29
N ARG A 6 57.20 -86.18 -51.89
CA ARG A 6 58.02 -87.24 -51.29
C ARG A 6 58.92 -86.69 -50.19
N TRP A 7 59.45 -85.48 -50.38
CA TRP A 7 60.26 -84.78 -49.38
C TRP A 7 59.44 -84.36 -48.14
N ILE A 8 58.22 -83.83 -48.35
CA ILE A 8 57.30 -83.48 -47.26
C ILE A 8 56.95 -84.71 -46.41
N LYS A 9 56.77 -85.88 -47.03
CA LYS A 9 56.48 -87.12 -46.30
C LYS A 9 57.68 -87.65 -45.50
N SER A 10 58.93 -87.38 -45.90
CA SER A 10 60.10 -87.83 -45.12
C SER A 10 60.56 -86.83 -44.06
N HIS A 11 60.08 -85.58 -44.09
CA HIS A 11 60.44 -84.52 -43.13
C HIS A 11 59.21 -83.86 -42.47
N LEU A 12 58.17 -84.66 -42.19
CA LEU A 12 56.88 -84.20 -41.67
C LEU A 12 57.01 -83.35 -40.40
N VAL A 13 57.91 -83.73 -39.48
CA VAL A 13 58.16 -83.00 -38.23
C VAL A 13 58.71 -81.60 -38.49
N VAL A 14 59.61 -81.44 -39.47
CA VAL A 14 60.20 -80.14 -39.83
C VAL A 14 59.15 -79.23 -40.46
N VAL A 15 58.27 -79.78 -41.31
CA VAL A 15 57.17 -79.02 -41.93
C VAL A 15 56.16 -78.55 -40.87
N ILE A 16 55.81 -79.41 -39.90
CA ILE A 16 54.92 -79.02 -38.80
C ILE A 16 55.55 -77.91 -37.94
N CYS A 17 56.83 -78.04 -37.58
CA CYS A 17 57.52 -77.00 -36.80
C CYS A 17 57.61 -75.67 -37.56
N ALA A 18 57.88 -75.70 -38.86
CA ALA A 18 57.91 -74.50 -39.69
C ALA A 18 56.54 -73.81 -39.78
N VAL A 19 55.44 -74.57 -39.89
CA VAL A 19 54.08 -74.03 -39.86
C VAL A 19 53.75 -73.43 -38.49
N VAL A 20 54.12 -74.09 -37.39
CA VAL A 20 53.88 -73.58 -36.03
C VAL A 20 54.64 -72.27 -35.77
N ILE A 21 55.89 -72.16 -36.24
CA ILE A 21 56.69 -70.93 -36.11
C ILE A 21 56.06 -69.74 -36.85
N VAL A 22 55.36 -69.98 -37.96
CA VAL A 22 54.70 -68.90 -38.73
C VAL A 22 53.31 -68.58 -38.17
N VAL A 23 52.57 -69.58 -37.68
CA VAL A 23 51.19 -69.41 -37.19
C VAL A 23 51.15 -68.84 -35.77
N ALA A 24 52.11 -69.19 -34.91
CA ALA A 24 52.12 -68.73 -33.51
C ALA A 24 52.23 -67.20 -33.34
N PRO A 25 53.10 -66.46 -34.08
CA PRO A 25 53.16 -65.00 -34.02
C PRO A 25 51.86 -64.33 -34.49
N LEU A 26 51.21 -64.88 -35.51
CA LEU A 26 49.95 -64.36 -36.06
C LEU A 26 48.80 -64.56 -35.08
N ALA A 27 48.73 -65.73 -34.44
CA ALA A 27 47.74 -66.00 -33.40
C ALA A 27 47.98 -65.13 -32.15
N ALA A 28 49.23 -64.95 -31.73
CA ALA A 28 49.58 -64.08 -30.61
C ALA A 28 49.23 -62.61 -30.89
N TRP A 29 49.46 -62.12 -32.12
CA TRP A 29 49.08 -60.78 -32.52
C TRP A 29 47.56 -60.57 -32.49
N TYR A 30 46.79 -61.53 -33.03
CA TYR A 30 45.33 -61.46 -33.03
C TYR A 30 44.73 -61.44 -31.62
N VAL A 31 45.23 -62.31 -30.72
CA VAL A 31 44.79 -62.35 -29.31
C VAL A 31 45.19 -61.07 -28.57
N SER A 32 46.39 -60.54 -28.81
CA SER A 32 46.85 -59.28 -28.23
C SER A 32 45.96 -58.09 -28.66
N THR A 33 45.55 -58.03 -29.93
CA THR A 33 44.64 -56.99 -30.41
C THR A 33 43.23 -57.11 -29.85
N GLY A 34 42.73 -58.34 -29.65
CA GLY A 34 41.44 -58.58 -29.01
C GLY A 34 41.40 -58.08 -27.57
N MET A 35 42.38 -58.49 -26.76
CA MET A 35 42.45 -58.11 -25.34
C MET A 35 42.66 -56.60 -25.14
N THR A 36 43.42 -55.94 -26.02
CA THR A 36 43.62 -54.47 -25.91
C THR A 36 42.40 -53.66 -26.35
N ALA A 37 41.58 -54.18 -27.27
CA ALA A 37 40.32 -53.55 -27.65
C ALA A 37 39.28 -53.66 -26.51
N GLU A 38 39.14 -54.83 -25.90
CA GLU A 38 38.25 -55.05 -24.75
C GLU A 38 38.62 -54.15 -23.56
N LEU A 39 39.91 -54.06 -23.24
CA LEU A 39 40.40 -53.25 -22.12
C LEU A 39 40.17 -51.75 -22.36
N LYS A 40 40.27 -51.28 -23.61
CA LYS A 40 39.92 -49.89 -23.97
C LYS A 40 38.42 -49.62 -23.79
N THR A 41 37.57 -50.55 -24.20
CA THR A 41 36.11 -50.40 -24.04
C THR A 41 35.70 -50.41 -22.57
N GLU A 42 36.32 -51.25 -21.74
CA GLU A 42 36.06 -51.31 -20.29
C GLU A 42 36.54 -50.03 -19.57
N LEU A 43 37.71 -49.51 -19.94
CA LEU A 43 38.20 -48.23 -19.42
C LEU A 43 37.32 -47.05 -19.84
N GLN A 44 36.81 -47.04 -21.07
CA GLN A 44 35.87 -46.01 -21.52
C GLN A 44 34.54 -46.07 -20.78
N GLN A 45 33.98 -47.27 -20.57
CA GLN A 45 32.76 -47.45 -19.76
C GLN A 45 32.97 -47.07 -18.29
N THR A 46 34.15 -47.36 -17.74
CA THR A 46 34.47 -46.97 -16.35
C THR A 46 34.62 -45.45 -16.24
N ALA A 47 35.27 -44.81 -17.21
CA ALA A 47 35.39 -43.36 -17.26
C ALA A 47 34.04 -42.66 -17.42
N SER A 48 33.11 -43.21 -18.21
CA SER A 48 31.76 -42.65 -18.34
C SER A 48 30.96 -42.80 -17.04
N ARG A 49 31.07 -43.95 -16.34
CA ARG A 49 30.44 -44.15 -15.03
C ARG A 49 31.00 -43.21 -13.95
N VAL A 50 32.30 -42.93 -13.98
CA VAL A 50 32.92 -41.95 -13.06
C VAL A 50 32.42 -40.53 -13.35
N LYS A 51 32.27 -40.15 -14.64
CA LYS A 51 31.68 -38.86 -15.01
C LYS A 51 30.21 -38.74 -14.59
N GLU A 52 29.44 -39.82 -14.68
CA GLU A 52 28.07 -39.86 -14.17
C GLU A 52 28.04 -39.70 -12.64
N LEU A 53 28.91 -40.39 -11.91
CA LEU A 53 29.04 -40.25 -10.46
C LEU A 53 29.43 -38.82 -10.03
N ASP A 54 30.34 -38.16 -10.74
CA ASP A 54 30.69 -36.77 -10.46
C ASP A 54 29.55 -35.79 -10.77
N ARG A 55 28.74 -36.09 -11.80
CA ARG A 55 27.52 -35.32 -12.10
C ARG A 55 26.49 -35.43 -10.97
N TYR A 56 26.30 -36.63 -10.39
CA TYR A 56 25.39 -36.80 -9.26
C TYR A 56 25.91 -36.15 -7.97
N LYS A 57 27.23 -36.08 -7.78
CA LYS A 57 27.85 -35.36 -6.65
C LYS A 57 27.71 -33.83 -6.72
N THR A 58 27.42 -33.27 -7.90
CA THR A 58 27.37 -31.83 -8.15
C THR A 58 25.97 -31.34 -8.52
N THR A 59 24.93 -31.96 -7.97
CA THR A 59 23.56 -31.49 -8.17
C THR A 59 23.33 -30.25 -7.28
N ASN A 60 23.00 -29.12 -7.89
CA ASN A 60 22.59 -27.93 -7.17
C ASN A 60 21.12 -28.09 -6.79
N VAL A 61 20.81 -28.02 -5.50
CA VAL A 61 19.43 -27.89 -5.03
C VAL A 61 19.22 -26.43 -4.70
N ALA A 62 18.30 -25.77 -5.41
CA ALA A 62 17.91 -24.40 -5.14
C ALA A 62 16.69 -24.42 -4.22
N LEU A 63 16.84 -23.85 -3.02
CA LEU A 63 15.72 -23.55 -2.14
C LEU A 63 15.18 -22.18 -2.54
N GLU A 64 13.98 -22.14 -3.09
CA GLU A 64 13.25 -20.89 -3.30
C GLU A 64 12.74 -20.39 -1.95
N VAL A 65 13.21 -19.22 -1.53
CA VAL A 65 12.75 -18.56 -0.30
C VAL A 65 11.75 -17.47 -0.71
N PRO A 66 10.56 -17.40 -0.10
CA PRO A 66 9.58 -16.35 -0.40
C PRO A 66 10.22 -14.96 -0.29
N GLY A 67 10.17 -14.20 -1.40
CA GLY A 67 10.65 -12.81 -1.45
C GLY A 67 12.18 -12.61 -1.55
N GLY A 68 12.96 -13.64 -1.91
CA GLY A 68 14.42 -13.51 -2.05
C GLY A 68 15.04 -14.39 -3.14
N ASP A 69 16.35 -14.21 -3.37
CA ASP A 69 17.11 -15.03 -4.33
C ASP A 69 17.18 -16.50 -3.86
N PRO A 70 17.09 -17.47 -4.78
CA PRO A 70 17.17 -18.88 -4.42
C PRO A 70 18.50 -19.21 -3.73
N ILE A 71 18.42 -19.82 -2.54
CA ILE A 71 19.61 -20.31 -1.84
C ILE A 71 20.01 -21.62 -2.52
N SER A 72 21.01 -21.55 -3.39
CA SER A 72 21.57 -22.73 -4.04
C SER A 72 22.60 -23.42 -3.14
N VAL A 73 22.28 -24.63 -2.70
CA VAL A 73 23.23 -25.49 -1.97
C VAL A 73 23.79 -26.51 -2.95
N ARG A 74 25.11 -26.45 -3.14
CA ARG A 74 25.85 -27.42 -3.96
C ARG A 74 26.23 -28.61 -3.09
N GLY A 75 25.67 -29.79 -3.35
CA GLY A 75 25.93 -30.98 -2.53
C GLY A 75 25.46 -32.29 -3.13
N VAL A 76 25.79 -33.39 -2.45
CA VAL A 76 25.29 -34.72 -2.80
C VAL A 76 23.88 -34.86 -2.27
N VAL A 77 22.92 -35.17 -3.14
CA VAL A 77 21.52 -35.43 -2.74
C VAL A 77 21.49 -36.71 -1.91
N ASN A 78 21.36 -36.56 -0.59
CA ASN A 78 21.17 -37.64 0.38
C ASN A 78 19.71 -37.62 0.84
N PRO A 79 19.04 -38.77 1.09
CA PRO A 79 17.73 -38.82 1.74
C PRO A 79 17.57 -37.86 2.93
N ARG A 80 18.59 -37.74 3.80
CA ARG A 80 18.55 -36.79 4.93
C ARG A 80 18.50 -35.32 4.50
N LEU A 81 19.09 -34.97 3.37
CA LEU A 81 19.03 -33.63 2.81
C LEU A 81 17.65 -33.35 2.21
N LEU A 82 17.03 -34.36 1.57
CA LEU A 82 15.66 -34.24 1.05
C LEU A 82 14.64 -34.09 2.18
N GLU A 83 14.75 -34.89 3.24
CA GLU A 83 13.91 -34.78 4.45
C GLU A 83 14.06 -33.40 5.10
N ALA A 84 15.29 -32.92 5.30
CA ALA A 84 15.54 -31.60 5.87
C ALA A 84 15.05 -30.46 4.94
N TYR A 85 15.14 -30.64 3.62
CA TYR A 85 14.63 -29.68 2.63
C TYR A 85 13.09 -29.64 2.64
N GLU A 86 12.43 -30.80 2.67
CA GLU A 86 10.97 -30.90 2.78
C GLU A 86 10.46 -30.28 4.07
N GLU A 87 11.13 -30.55 5.21
CA GLU A 87 10.83 -29.92 6.50
C GLU A 87 11.00 -28.39 6.43
N ALA A 88 12.09 -27.90 5.83
CA ALA A 88 12.35 -26.47 5.68
C ALA A 88 11.32 -25.78 4.78
N VAL A 89 10.99 -26.36 3.62
CA VAL A 89 9.98 -25.83 2.69
C VAL A 89 8.60 -25.84 3.33
N SER A 90 8.22 -26.93 4.00
CA SER A 90 6.93 -27.03 4.71
C SER A 90 6.83 -25.99 5.82
N LYS A 91 7.91 -25.80 6.60
CA LYS A 91 7.96 -24.78 7.65
C LYS A 91 7.86 -23.37 7.07
N ILE A 92 8.62 -23.05 6.02
CA ILE A 92 8.58 -21.75 5.35
C ILE A 92 7.20 -21.50 4.76
N GLY A 93 6.60 -22.48 4.09
CA GLY A 93 5.24 -22.39 3.54
C GLY A 93 4.20 -22.10 4.62
N SER A 94 4.21 -22.89 5.72
CA SER A 94 3.28 -22.67 6.84
C SER A 94 3.46 -21.29 7.49
N GLN A 95 4.70 -20.81 7.63
CA GLN A 95 4.98 -19.49 8.17
C GLN A 95 4.51 -18.38 7.23
N ALA A 96 4.71 -18.54 5.92
CA ALA A 96 4.24 -17.60 4.92
C ALA A 96 2.70 -17.50 4.93
N GLU A 97 1.99 -18.62 5.01
CA GLU A 97 0.53 -18.65 5.14
C GLU A 97 0.05 -17.94 6.41
N ILE A 98 0.70 -18.19 7.55
CA ILE A 98 0.35 -17.52 8.82
C ILE A 98 0.57 -16.01 8.72
N VAL A 99 1.70 -15.57 8.19
CA VAL A 99 2.02 -14.15 8.04
C VAL A 99 1.08 -13.49 7.02
N HIS A 100 0.76 -14.17 5.93
CA HIS A 100 -0.19 -13.70 4.93
C HIS A 100 -1.59 -13.52 5.53
N ALA A 101 -2.11 -14.55 6.21
CA ALA A 101 -3.42 -14.48 6.87
C ALA A 101 -3.45 -13.39 7.95
N ALA A 102 -2.38 -13.26 8.75
CA ALA A 102 -2.25 -12.19 9.73
C ALA A 102 -2.21 -10.80 9.06
N GLY A 103 -1.59 -10.69 7.88
CA GLY A 103 -1.56 -9.45 7.12
C GLY A 103 -2.91 -9.06 6.55
N LEU A 104 -3.63 -10.02 5.96
CA LEU A 104 -5.00 -9.81 5.49
C LEU A 104 -5.94 -9.42 6.65
N ALA A 105 -5.83 -10.12 7.79
CA ALA A 105 -6.58 -9.77 8.98
C ALA A 105 -6.23 -8.38 9.50
N ARG A 106 -4.97 -7.95 9.46
CA ARG A 106 -4.54 -6.62 9.90
C ARG A 106 -5.11 -5.51 9.01
N ASN A 107 -5.23 -5.78 7.73
CA ASN A 107 -5.92 -4.93 6.76
C ASN A 107 -7.43 -4.85 7.11
N GLN A 108 -8.08 -6.01 7.22
CA GLN A 108 -9.53 -6.14 7.45
C GLN A 108 -10.00 -5.83 8.88
N THR A 109 -9.10 -5.67 9.85
CA THR A 109 -9.51 -5.45 11.25
C THR A 109 -8.92 -4.18 11.82
N LEU A 110 -9.75 -3.43 12.51
CA LEU A 110 -9.33 -2.25 13.24
C LEU A 110 -9.89 -2.30 14.66
N ASN A 111 -9.01 -2.34 15.65
CA ASN A 111 -9.37 -2.41 17.07
C ASN A 111 -10.37 -3.54 17.40
N GLY A 112 -10.25 -4.69 16.71
CA GLY A 112 -11.14 -5.84 16.87
C GLY A 112 -12.45 -5.76 16.09
N ARG A 113 -12.74 -4.66 15.39
CA ARG A 113 -13.85 -4.56 14.43
C ARG A 113 -13.41 -5.06 13.08
N VAL A 114 -14.13 -6.05 12.53
CA VAL A 114 -13.95 -6.50 11.15
C VAL A 114 -14.56 -5.47 10.21
N ARG A 115 -13.83 -5.10 9.17
CA ARG A 115 -14.23 -4.21 8.09
C ARG A 115 -14.48 -5.00 6.82
N GLY A 116 -15.65 -4.81 6.21
CA GLY A 116 -15.97 -5.23 4.86
C GLY A 116 -15.48 -4.23 3.83
N ALA A 117 -15.24 -4.72 2.61
CA ALA A 117 -14.85 -3.87 1.48
C ALA A 117 -16.01 -2.98 0.95
N ASP A 118 -17.21 -3.10 1.51
CA ASP A 118 -18.42 -2.36 1.16
C ASP A 118 -19.15 -1.77 2.39
N ASP A 119 -18.47 -1.64 3.55
CA ASP A 119 -19.08 -1.25 4.83
C ASP A 119 -19.90 0.06 4.80
N LEU A 120 -19.47 1.05 4.01
CA LEU A 120 -20.15 2.35 3.94
C LEU A 120 -21.43 2.30 3.09
N LEU A 121 -21.48 1.41 2.10
CA LEU A 121 -22.64 1.19 1.24
C LEU A 121 -22.73 -0.30 0.87
N PRO A 122 -23.28 -1.14 1.77
CA PRO A 122 -23.35 -2.57 1.55
C PRO A 122 -24.06 -2.91 0.24
N GLY A 123 -23.47 -3.81 -0.55
CA GLY A 123 -24.04 -4.30 -1.81
C GLY A 123 -24.04 -3.34 -3.01
N HIS A 124 -23.40 -2.16 -2.91
CA HIS A 124 -23.31 -1.21 -4.03
C HIS A 124 -22.03 -1.35 -4.85
N PHE A 125 -21.00 -1.97 -4.27
CA PHE A 125 -19.73 -2.30 -4.91
C PHE A 125 -19.64 -3.82 -5.16
N PRO A 126 -19.02 -4.30 -6.26
CA PRO A 126 -18.31 -3.54 -7.32
C PRO A 126 -19.21 -2.88 -8.37
N ALA A 127 -20.50 -3.21 -8.41
CA ALA A 127 -21.49 -2.53 -9.24
C ALA A 127 -22.88 -2.61 -8.58
N PRO A 128 -23.68 -1.53 -8.61
CA PRO A 128 -25.04 -1.52 -8.05
C PRO A 128 -25.99 -2.42 -8.85
N SER A 129 -27.07 -2.84 -8.20
CA SER A 129 -28.05 -3.79 -8.77
C SER A 129 -28.91 -3.14 -9.85
N SER A 130 -29.13 -1.83 -9.75
CA SER A 130 -29.99 -1.09 -10.68
C SER A 130 -29.41 0.27 -11.10
N LYS A 131 -29.90 0.80 -12.22
CA LYS A 131 -29.51 2.14 -12.70
C LYS A 131 -29.95 3.28 -11.75
N PRO A 132 -31.16 3.27 -11.16
CA PRO A 132 -31.53 4.27 -10.15
C PRO A 132 -30.59 4.28 -8.94
N GLU A 133 -30.19 3.10 -8.44
CA GLU A 133 -29.19 3.01 -7.35
C GLU A 133 -27.87 3.69 -7.74
N LEU A 134 -27.41 3.49 -8.97
CA LEU A 134 -26.19 4.15 -9.46
C LEU A 134 -26.31 5.68 -9.49
N GLU A 135 -27.49 6.22 -9.80
CA GLU A 135 -27.74 7.67 -9.85
C GLU A 135 -27.80 8.29 -8.44
N GLU A 136 -28.30 7.54 -7.44
CA GLU A 136 -28.41 7.98 -6.04
C GLU A 136 -27.12 7.73 -5.23
N MET A 137 -26.31 6.76 -5.64
CA MET A 137 -25.11 6.29 -4.93
C MET A 137 -24.14 7.41 -4.52
N PRO A 138 -23.78 8.41 -5.36
CA PRO A 138 -22.87 9.47 -4.94
C PRO A 138 -23.37 10.25 -3.72
N PHE A 139 -24.67 10.55 -3.69
CA PHE A 139 -25.28 11.33 -2.60
C PHE A 139 -25.36 10.51 -1.32
N LEU A 140 -25.81 9.25 -1.42
CA LEU A 140 -25.87 8.33 -0.29
C LEU A 140 -24.48 8.03 0.29
N LEU A 141 -23.48 7.82 -0.57
CA LEU A 141 -22.11 7.57 -0.15
C LEU A 141 -21.55 8.78 0.59
N HIS A 142 -21.73 9.99 0.04
CA HIS A 142 -21.28 11.21 0.68
C HIS A 142 -21.95 11.42 2.05
N GLU A 143 -23.26 11.19 2.17
CA GLU A 143 -23.96 11.28 3.45
C GLU A 143 -23.38 10.30 4.49
N ASN A 144 -23.20 9.04 4.09
CA ASN A 144 -22.62 8.00 4.95
C ASN A 144 -21.16 8.31 5.33
N LEU A 145 -20.35 8.82 4.39
CA LEU A 145 -18.97 9.25 4.64
C LEU A 145 -18.93 10.38 5.66
N VAL A 146 -19.74 11.42 5.50
CA VAL A 146 -19.80 12.54 6.44
C VAL A 146 -20.21 12.05 7.84
N ALA A 147 -21.17 11.15 7.92
CA ALA A 147 -21.57 10.52 9.18
C ALA A 147 -20.42 9.69 9.79
N ALA A 148 -19.73 8.89 8.97
CA ALA A 148 -18.60 8.05 9.39
C ALA A 148 -17.42 8.88 9.89
N TYR A 149 -17.06 9.98 9.21
CA TYR A 149 -16.02 10.91 9.68
C TYR A 149 -16.38 11.58 11.01
N ARG A 150 -17.66 11.93 11.22
CA ARG A 150 -18.11 12.47 12.51
C ARG A 150 -18.04 11.43 13.62
N SER A 151 -18.46 10.20 13.36
CA SER A 151 -18.32 9.08 14.30
C SER A 151 -16.86 8.86 14.64
N LEU A 152 -15.99 8.78 13.63
CA LEU A 152 -14.55 8.58 13.78
C LEU A 152 -13.92 9.64 14.69
N LEU A 153 -14.22 10.93 14.46
CA LEU A 153 -13.71 12.01 15.31
C LEU A 153 -14.18 11.85 16.77
N SER A 154 -15.42 11.43 17.00
CA SER A 154 -15.94 11.12 18.34
C SER A 154 -15.22 9.91 18.95
N ASP A 155 -15.05 8.84 18.19
CA ASP A 155 -14.46 7.57 18.65
C ASP A 155 -13.00 7.74 19.07
N VAL A 156 -12.22 8.54 18.33
CA VAL A 156 -10.83 8.87 18.66
C VAL A 156 -10.69 10.02 19.66
N ARG A 157 -11.83 10.54 20.17
CA ARG A 157 -11.91 11.71 21.05
C ARG A 157 -11.17 12.94 20.50
N ALA A 158 -11.23 13.12 19.18
CA ALA A 158 -10.72 14.32 18.52
C ALA A 158 -11.73 15.46 18.66
N GLY A 159 -11.25 16.63 19.07
CA GLY A 159 -12.11 17.78 19.36
C GLY A 159 -11.59 19.09 18.80
N THR A 160 -12.44 20.11 18.89
CA THR A 160 -12.09 21.50 18.59
C THR A 160 -12.00 22.31 19.88
N PRO A 161 -11.27 23.44 19.89
CA PRO A 161 -11.34 24.37 21.02
C PRO A 161 -12.77 24.95 21.18
N PRO A 162 -13.10 25.50 22.37
CA PRO A 162 -14.34 26.24 22.57
C PRO A 162 -14.51 27.35 21.54
N THR A 163 -15.76 27.64 21.17
CA THR A 163 -16.05 28.74 20.25
C THR A 163 -15.66 30.09 20.88
N THR A 164 -15.31 31.06 20.02
CA THR A 164 -15.00 32.43 20.46
C THR A 164 -16.16 33.09 21.19
N GLU A 165 -17.39 32.77 20.78
CA GLU A 165 -18.64 33.25 21.37
C GLU A 165 -18.80 32.72 22.80
N ASP A 166 -18.61 31.43 23.02
CA ASP A 166 -18.71 30.82 24.35
C ASP A 166 -17.68 31.38 25.33
N VAL A 167 -16.44 31.55 24.85
CA VAL A 167 -15.35 32.11 25.66
C VAL A 167 -15.64 33.57 25.99
N SER A 168 -16.04 34.39 25.02
CA SER A 168 -16.35 35.80 25.24
C SER A 168 -17.53 35.97 26.21
N GLY A 169 -18.58 35.15 26.12
CA GLY A 169 -19.71 35.17 27.04
C GLY A 169 -19.32 34.79 28.47
N LYS A 170 -18.48 33.76 28.64
CA LYS A 170 -17.94 33.37 29.96
C LYS A 170 -17.02 34.47 30.55
N LEU A 171 -16.18 35.09 29.73
CA LEU A 171 -15.28 36.17 30.17
C LEU A 171 -16.02 37.47 30.51
N SER A 172 -17.06 37.83 29.76
CA SER A 172 -17.89 39.01 30.08
C SER A 172 -18.53 38.87 31.45
N ARG A 173 -19.15 37.71 31.75
CA ARG A 173 -19.72 37.45 33.09
C ARG A 173 -18.68 37.59 34.19
N ARG A 174 -17.46 37.10 33.96
CA ARG A 174 -16.37 37.19 34.94
C ARG A 174 -15.89 38.63 35.14
N ARG A 175 -15.81 39.41 34.07
CA ARG A 175 -15.52 40.85 34.12
C ARG A 175 -16.56 41.58 34.95
N ASP A 176 -17.84 41.30 34.75
CA ASP A 176 -18.92 41.99 35.47
C ASP A 176 -18.92 41.63 36.98
N VAL A 177 -18.57 40.38 37.31
CA VAL A 177 -18.32 39.95 38.71
C VAL A 177 -17.13 40.68 39.32
N PHE A 178 -16.06 40.90 38.57
CA PHE A 178 -14.89 41.66 39.05
C PHE A 178 -15.24 43.13 39.33
N VAL A 179 -15.88 43.80 38.38
CA VAL A 179 -16.29 45.22 38.47
C VAL A 179 -17.22 45.44 39.67
N SER A 180 -18.23 44.58 39.81
CA SER A 180 -19.14 44.63 40.98
C SER A 180 -18.43 44.32 42.30
N GLY A 181 -17.46 43.40 42.30
CA GLY A 181 -16.61 43.10 43.47
C GLY A 181 -15.75 44.29 43.91
N ALA A 182 -15.25 45.08 42.95
CA ALA A 182 -14.55 46.33 43.18
C ALA A 182 -15.48 47.50 43.58
N ARG A 183 -16.80 47.26 43.66
CA ARG A 183 -17.85 48.27 43.93
C ARG A 183 -17.83 49.43 42.92
N LYS A 184 -17.59 49.10 41.65
CA LYS A 184 -17.65 50.02 40.52
C LYS A 184 -18.84 49.66 39.64
N ASP A 185 -19.34 50.63 38.89
CA ASP A 185 -20.44 50.42 37.95
C ASP A 185 -19.93 50.09 36.54
N ALA A 186 -18.71 50.54 36.21
CA ALA A 186 -18.09 50.33 34.91
C ALA A 186 -16.57 50.07 35.00
N VAL A 187 -16.04 49.46 33.94
CA VAL A 187 -14.59 49.19 33.78
C VAL A 187 -13.78 50.49 33.77
N ASP A 188 -14.35 51.56 33.21
CA ASP A 188 -13.68 52.87 33.08
C ASP A 188 -13.47 53.58 34.43
N GLU A 189 -14.10 53.08 35.49
CA GLU A 189 -13.93 53.58 36.86
C GLU A 189 -12.83 52.85 37.65
N LEU A 190 -12.23 51.81 37.05
CA LEU A 190 -11.10 51.10 37.64
C LEU A 190 -9.82 51.92 37.52
N ASP A 191 -8.99 51.90 38.55
CA ASP A 191 -7.64 52.46 38.46
C ASP A 191 -6.69 51.56 37.65
N GLU A 192 -5.44 51.99 37.50
CA GLU A 192 -4.43 51.27 36.69
C GLU A 192 -4.10 49.90 37.30
N ASP A 193 -3.96 49.81 38.63
CA ASP A 193 -3.65 48.58 39.35
C ASP A 193 -4.84 47.59 39.28
N GLU A 194 -6.06 48.09 39.44
CA GLU A 194 -7.31 47.34 39.30
C GLU A 194 -7.50 46.83 37.86
N THR A 195 -7.15 47.64 36.86
CA THR A 195 -7.21 47.25 35.45
C THR A 195 -6.20 46.16 35.12
N GLU A 196 -4.98 46.24 35.65
CA GLU A 196 -3.97 45.19 35.49
C GLU A 196 -4.41 43.89 36.19
N ALA A 197 -4.94 43.99 37.41
CA ALA A 197 -5.48 42.85 38.15
C ALA A 197 -6.63 42.17 37.38
N MET A 198 -7.56 42.95 36.83
CA MET A 198 -8.65 42.45 36.00
C MET A 198 -8.12 41.72 34.76
N ARG A 199 -7.15 42.31 34.04
CA ARG A 199 -6.55 41.68 32.85
C ARG A 199 -5.89 40.35 33.19
N LYS A 200 -5.17 40.29 34.32
CA LYS A 200 -4.53 39.06 34.81
C LYS A 200 -5.57 38.00 35.15
N GLU A 201 -6.65 38.38 35.82
CA GLU A 201 -7.75 37.46 36.13
C GLU A 201 -8.44 36.95 34.85
N LEU A 202 -8.80 37.82 33.91
CA LEU A 202 -9.46 37.42 32.67
C LEU A 202 -8.56 36.51 31.81
N THR A 203 -7.26 36.76 31.80
CA THR A 203 -6.28 35.88 31.14
C THR A 203 -6.24 34.50 31.79
N ALA A 204 -6.17 34.44 33.13
CA ALA A 204 -6.21 33.18 33.86
C ALA A 204 -7.54 32.44 33.65
N ALA A 205 -8.66 33.16 33.67
CA ALA A 205 -9.99 32.62 33.41
C ALA A 205 -10.11 32.05 31.99
N ARG A 206 -9.56 32.75 30.99
CA ARG A 206 -9.55 32.27 29.60
C ARG A 206 -8.80 30.96 29.47
N LEU A 207 -7.60 30.86 30.03
CA LEU A 207 -6.82 29.62 30.04
C LEU A 207 -7.54 28.50 30.80
N ASN A 208 -8.23 28.83 31.89
CA ASN A 208 -9.01 27.85 32.65
C ASN A 208 -10.20 27.32 31.83
N ILE A 209 -10.89 28.17 31.06
CA ILE A 209 -11.98 27.75 30.17
C ILE A 209 -11.47 26.77 29.11
N TYR A 210 -10.32 27.05 28.50
CA TYR A 210 -9.73 26.14 27.52
C TYR A 210 -9.31 24.81 28.14
N ARG A 211 -8.68 24.87 29.33
CA ARG A 211 -8.30 23.67 30.08
C ARG A 211 -9.51 22.84 30.48
N SER A 212 -10.55 23.46 31.04
CA SER A 212 -11.76 22.74 31.49
C SER A 212 -12.44 22.03 30.32
N HIS A 213 -12.49 22.66 29.15
CA HIS A 213 -13.04 22.04 27.94
C HIS A 213 -12.20 20.86 27.45
N VAL A 214 -10.88 20.99 27.45
CA VAL A 214 -9.99 19.86 27.10
C VAL A 214 -10.19 18.68 28.05
N LEU A 215 -10.38 18.95 29.34
CA LEU A 215 -10.56 17.94 30.37
C LEU A 215 -11.99 17.37 30.43
N GLY A 216 -12.94 17.95 29.70
CA GLY A 216 -14.36 17.58 29.80
C GLY A 216 -15.06 18.02 31.08
N GLU A 217 -14.46 18.92 31.86
CA GLU A 217 -15.01 19.41 33.13
C GLU A 217 -16.28 20.26 32.94
N ASP A 218 -16.50 20.78 31.73
CA ASP A 218 -17.70 21.52 31.35
C ASP A 218 -18.82 20.62 30.76
N GLY A 219 -18.69 19.30 30.89
CA GLY A 219 -19.63 18.32 30.37
C GLY A 219 -19.35 17.89 28.92
N SER A 220 -18.28 18.40 28.31
CA SER A 220 -17.79 17.91 27.01
C SER A 220 -16.99 16.61 27.16
N THR A 221 -16.81 15.89 26.05
CA THR A 221 -15.92 14.73 26.02
C THR A 221 -14.46 15.19 26.13
N PRO A 222 -13.64 14.58 27.01
CA PRO A 222 -12.22 14.92 27.10
C PRO A 222 -11.52 14.77 25.75
N ILE A 223 -10.74 15.77 25.36
CA ILE A 223 -10.10 15.84 24.05
C ILE A 223 -8.77 15.10 24.10
N SER A 224 -8.65 14.01 23.33
CA SER A 224 -7.39 13.29 23.13
C SER A 224 -6.42 14.14 22.32
N PHE A 225 -6.85 14.65 21.15
CA PHE A 225 -6.07 15.59 20.33
C PHE A 225 -7.00 16.52 19.55
N TYR A 226 -6.47 17.64 19.05
CA TYR A 226 -7.28 18.57 18.26
C TYR A 226 -7.35 18.15 16.79
N ALA A 227 -8.55 18.00 16.25
CA ALA A 227 -8.80 17.92 14.82
C ALA A 227 -10.20 18.43 14.51
N SER A 228 -10.37 19.02 13.33
CA SER A 228 -11.67 19.48 12.83
C SER A 228 -12.02 18.75 11.53
N PRO A 229 -13.30 18.63 11.17
CA PRO A 229 -13.70 18.07 9.88
C PRO A 229 -13.03 18.77 8.68
N SER A 230 -12.69 20.06 8.82
CA SER A 230 -12.07 20.87 7.76
C SER A 230 -10.62 20.48 7.41
N VAL A 231 -9.93 19.70 8.25
CA VAL A 231 -8.56 19.25 7.97
C VAL A 231 -8.51 17.81 7.43
N LEU A 232 -9.67 17.15 7.37
CA LEU A 232 -9.82 15.79 6.87
C LEU A 232 -10.14 15.80 5.36
N PRO A 233 -9.76 14.74 4.63
CA PRO A 233 -10.06 14.60 3.20
C PRO A 233 -11.53 14.17 3.00
N ILE A 234 -12.47 14.98 3.48
CA ILE A 234 -13.90 14.76 3.26
C ILE A 234 -14.21 15.24 1.83
N PRO A 235 -14.72 14.36 0.95
CA PRO A 235 -15.06 14.75 -0.40
C PRO A 235 -16.16 15.83 -0.42
N PRO A 236 -16.15 16.74 -1.41
CA PRO A 236 -17.22 17.72 -1.54
C PRO A 236 -18.55 17.04 -1.87
N GLN A 237 -19.65 17.73 -1.56
CA GLN A 237 -20.97 17.25 -1.92
C GLN A 237 -21.07 17.07 -3.44
N PRO A 238 -21.45 15.87 -3.93
CA PRO A 238 -21.56 15.62 -5.36
C PRO A 238 -22.66 16.51 -5.95
N THR A 239 -22.40 17.05 -7.13
CA THR A 239 -23.38 17.84 -7.91
C THR A 239 -23.89 17.08 -9.12
N THR A 240 -23.16 16.05 -9.53
CA THR A 240 -23.45 15.19 -10.68
C THR A 240 -23.17 13.74 -10.32
N MET A 241 -23.54 12.85 -11.22
CA MET A 241 -23.08 11.47 -11.20
C MET A 241 -21.54 11.41 -11.21
N LEU A 242 -20.97 10.48 -10.44
CA LEU A 242 -19.53 10.23 -10.37
C LEU A 242 -19.19 8.83 -10.90
N PRO A 243 -17.98 8.62 -11.44
CA PRO A 243 -17.47 7.28 -11.74
C PRO A 243 -17.45 6.39 -10.51
N LEU A 244 -17.71 5.09 -10.68
CA LEU A 244 -17.67 4.12 -9.59
C LEU A 244 -16.27 4.04 -8.95
N GLY A 245 -15.20 4.09 -9.76
CA GLY A 245 -13.83 4.09 -9.26
C GLY A 245 -13.52 5.28 -8.34
N GLU A 246 -14.04 6.47 -8.63
CA GLU A 246 -13.87 7.66 -7.79
C GLU A 246 -14.59 7.52 -6.45
N MET A 247 -15.81 6.97 -6.46
CA MET A 247 -16.54 6.68 -5.23
C MET A 247 -15.84 5.62 -4.37
N PHE A 248 -15.24 4.60 -4.99
CA PHE A 248 -14.44 3.61 -4.27
C PHE A 248 -13.18 4.24 -3.65
N ASP A 249 -12.52 5.15 -4.37
CA ASP A 249 -11.38 5.90 -3.83
C ASP A 249 -11.77 6.73 -2.60
N TRP A 250 -12.95 7.36 -2.57
CA TRP A 250 -13.44 8.08 -1.38
C TRP A 250 -13.58 7.16 -0.16
N GLN A 251 -14.11 5.95 -0.35
CA GLN A 251 -14.20 4.95 0.71
C GLN A 251 -12.80 4.51 1.19
N TRP A 252 -11.86 4.34 0.28
CA TRP A 252 -10.49 3.98 0.63
C TRP A 252 -9.78 5.09 1.41
N GLN A 253 -9.93 6.35 0.98
CA GLN A 253 -9.43 7.51 1.70
C GLN A 253 -9.97 7.58 3.14
N PHE A 254 -11.25 7.21 3.33
CA PHE A 254 -11.83 7.08 4.66
C PHE A 254 -11.12 6.01 5.49
N TRP A 255 -10.89 4.80 4.96
CA TRP A 255 -10.20 3.74 5.71
C TRP A 255 -8.77 4.13 6.10
N VAL A 256 -8.03 4.79 5.20
CA VAL A 256 -6.68 5.31 5.50
C VAL A 256 -6.74 6.37 6.60
N THR A 257 -7.71 7.29 6.54
CA THR A 257 -7.89 8.32 7.57
C THR A 257 -8.28 7.71 8.91
N GLU A 258 -9.16 6.71 8.89
CA GLU A 258 -9.59 5.96 10.07
C GLU A 258 -8.38 5.33 10.78
N ASP A 259 -7.55 4.59 10.06
CA ASP A 259 -6.35 3.97 10.61
C ASP A 259 -5.38 5.01 11.20
N LEU A 260 -5.17 6.13 10.50
CA LEU A 260 -4.25 7.18 10.95
C LEU A 260 -4.76 7.90 12.21
N LEU A 261 -6.05 8.25 12.28
CA LEU A 261 -6.61 8.91 13.45
C LEU A 261 -6.63 7.98 14.67
N HIS A 262 -6.86 6.68 14.47
CA HIS A 262 -6.71 5.70 15.54
C HIS A 262 -5.27 5.56 16.02
N ALA A 263 -4.27 5.63 15.13
CA ALA A 263 -2.87 5.69 15.53
C ALA A 263 -2.56 6.93 16.38
N PHE A 264 -3.08 8.09 16.00
CA PHE A 264 -2.94 9.32 16.79
C PHE A 264 -3.58 9.23 18.18
N ALA A 265 -4.78 8.64 18.27
CA ALA A 265 -5.40 8.38 19.56
C ALA A 265 -4.61 7.36 20.39
N ALA A 266 -4.11 6.29 19.77
CA ALA A 266 -3.30 5.28 20.44
C ALA A 266 -1.99 5.85 21.01
N ALA A 267 -1.36 6.80 20.30
CA ALA A 267 -0.18 7.51 20.81
C ALA A 267 -0.47 8.26 22.11
N ASN A 268 -1.69 8.78 22.28
CA ASN A 268 -2.13 9.45 23.51
C ASN A 268 -2.69 8.49 24.56
N GLY A 269 -3.08 7.27 24.17
CA GLY A 269 -3.75 6.30 25.02
C GLY A 269 -5.01 6.88 25.66
N ASP A 270 -5.14 6.73 26.97
CA ASP A 270 -6.25 7.29 27.75
C ASP A 270 -6.11 8.78 28.05
N GLY A 271 -4.93 9.37 27.78
CA GLY A 271 -4.61 10.75 28.08
C GLY A 271 -5.36 11.79 27.23
N VAL A 272 -5.31 13.04 27.70
CA VAL A 272 -5.82 14.22 26.97
C VAL A 272 -4.67 14.97 26.29
N VAL A 273 -5.03 15.87 25.37
CA VAL A 273 -4.08 16.62 24.52
C VAL A 273 -2.99 17.37 25.29
N ILE A 274 -3.27 17.83 26.51
CA ILE A 274 -2.29 18.55 27.34
C ILE A 274 -1.11 17.66 27.73
N GLY A 275 -1.38 16.39 28.06
CA GLY A 275 -0.36 15.43 28.51
C GLY A 275 0.10 14.44 27.44
N GLY A 276 -0.72 14.22 26.40
CA GLY A 276 -0.43 13.27 25.33
C GLY A 276 0.61 13.79 24.32
N PRO A 277 1.39 12.91 23.67
CA PRO A 277 2.36 13.30 22.66
C PRO A 277 1.74 13.95 21.43
N MET A 278 0.59 13.48 20.96
CA MET A 278 -0.13 14.03 19.81
C MET A 278 -0.99 15.22 20.23
N LYS A 279 -0.78 16.39 19.61
CA LYS A 279 -1.46 17.63 19.99
C LYS A 279 -2.56 18.02 19.01
N ARG A 280 -2.24 18.10 17.72
CA ARG A 280 -3.19 18.62 16.71
C ARG A 280 -2.89 18.08 15.32
N LEU A 281 -3.93 17.76 14.56
CA LEU A 281 -3.86 17.59 13.12
C LEU A 281 -4.11 18.94 12.43
N LEU A 282 -3.18 19.38 11.58
CA LEU A 282 -3.28 20.64 10.82
C LEU A 282 -3.74 20.39 9.38
N SER A 283 -3.28 19.32 8.74
CA SER A 283 -3.68 18.94 7.39
C SER A 283 -3.48 17.44 7.18
N LEU A 284 -4.38 16.82 6.43
CA LEU A 284 -4.22 15.47 5.89
C LEU A 284 -4.57 15.49 4.40
N ASN A 285 -3.63 15.00 3.59
CA ASN A 285 -3.82 14.85 2.15
C ASN A 285 -3.43 13.42 1.76
N ILE A 286 -4.31 12.73 1.05
CA ILE A 286 -4.06 11.37 0.56
C ILE A 286 -3.91 11.46 -0.96
N ALA A 287 -2.79 10.97 -1.48
CA ALA A 287 -2.57 10.93 -2.91
C ALA A 287 -3.62 10.03 -3.57
N PRO A 288 -4.12 10.38 -4.78
CA PRO A 288 -5.02 9.51 -5.52
C PRO A 288 -4.28 8.22 -5.89
N LEU A 289 -5.05 7.14 -6.13
CA LEU A 289 -4.53 5.79 -6.38
C LEU A 289 -3.53 5.73 -7.56
N ASP A 290 -3.69 6.63 -8.53
CA ASP A 290 -2.90 6.71 -9.77
C ASP A 290 -1.82 7.81 -9.75
N ALA A 291 -1.63 8.51 -8.63
CA ALA A 291 -0.55 9.50 -8.53
C ALA A 291 0.79 8.78 -8.37
N GLU A 292 1.51 8.61 -9.49
CA GLU A 292 2.97 8.47 -9.46
C GLU A 292 3.54 9.57 -8.54
N LEU A 293 4.36 9.13 -7.58
CA LEU A 293 4.92 9.94 -6.49
C LEU A 293 5.43 11.32 -6.96
N PRO A 294 5.29 12.39 -6.16
CA PRO A 294 5.92 13.65 -6.48
C PRO A 294 7.43 13.47 -6.53
N ALA A 295 8.01 13.74 -7.70
CA ALA A 295 9.45 13.78 -7.90
C ALA A 295 10.07 14.80 -6.92
N ASP A 296 10.99 14.30 -6.10
CA ASP A 296 12.00 14.93 -5.26
C ASP A 296 11.90 16.44 -4.91
N GLY A 297 12.13 16.68 -3.62
CA GLY A 297 12.29 18.01 -3.05
C GLY A 297 13.31 18.88 -3.79
N SER A 298 12.83 20.03 -4.29
CA SER A 298 13.63 21.23 -4.44
C SER A 298 12.82 22.43 -3.93
N SER A 299 13.24 22.92 -2.78
CA SER A 299 13.02 24.29 -2.33
C SER A 299 13.40 25.29 -3.43
N GLY A 300 12.55 26.28 -3.74
CA GLY A 300 12.99 27.39 -4.59
C GLY A 300 11.94 28.29 -5.19
N GLY A 301 11.17 29.00 -4.36
CA GLY A 301 10.93 30.43 -4.54
C GLY A 301 10.02 30.96 -5.66
N SER A 302 9.29 32.01 -5.26
CA SER A 302 8.88 33.16 -6.08
C SER A 302 7.50 33.14 -6.74
N SER A 303 6.55 33.71 -5.99
CA SER A 303 5.75 34.87 -6.39
C SER A 303 5.89 35.36 -7.84
N GLY A 304 4.77 35.47 -8.56
CA GLY A 304 4.72 36.13 -9.86
C GLY A 304 3.31 36.47 -10.33
N PHE A 305 2.59 37.30 -9.57
CA PHE A 305 1.52 38.13 -10.13
C PHE A 305 2.14 39.13 -11.13
N GLY A 306 1.53 39.28 -12.30
CA GLY A 306 1.57 40.54 -13.04
C GLY A 306 2.03 40.46 -14.51
N GLY A 307 1.10 40.83 -15.40
CA GLY A 307 1.40 41.88 -16.38
C GLY A 307 1.84 41.44 -17.78
N GLY A 308 0.84 41.27 -18.66
CA GLY A 308 0.73 41.92 -19.97
C GLY A 308 1.92 41.90 -20.95
N SER A 309 1.68 41.34 -22.14
CA SER A 309 1.58 42.18 -23.36
C SER A 309 1.02 41.43 -24.58
N PRO A 310 0.36 42.14 -25.51
CA PRO A 310 -0.36 41.58 -26.64
C PRO A 310 0.51 41.51 -27.90
N GLY A 311 0.51 40.36 -28.57
CA GLY A 311 1.20 40.14 -29.85
C GLY A 311 0.21 40.12 -31.01
N MET A 312 0.24 41.17 -31.80
CA MET A 312 -0.67 41.51 -32.89
C MET A 312 -0.12 41.03 -34.24
N GLY A 313 -0.95 40.34 -35.03
CA GLY A 313 -0.99 40.46 -36.49
C GLY A 313 -0.01 39.64 -37.34
N SER A 314 -0.54 38.75 -38.19
CA SER A 314 -0.64 39.04 -39.65
C SER A 314 -1.25 37.90 -40.48
N PRO A 315 -1.73 38.19 -41.70
CA PRO A 315 -2.93 37.57 -42.26
C PRO A 315 -2.70 36.79 -43.56
N GLY A 316 -3.72 36.02 -43.96
CA GLY A 316 -3.91 35.46 -45.30
C GLY A 316 -4.78 34.22 -45.23
N GLY A 317 -5.88 34.05 -45.94
CA GLY A 317 -6.43 34.76 -47.09
C GLY A 317 -6.96 33.70 -48.07
N ASN A 318 -8.30 33.66 -48.27
CA ASN A 318 -9.03 33.02 -49.39
C ASN A 318 -8.92 31.48 -49.53
N ALA A 319 -9.92 30.69 -49.94
CA ALA A 319 -11.23 30.87 -50.57
C ALA A 319 -12.06 29.57 -50.37
N PRO A 320 -13.38 29.57 -50.69
CA PRO A 320 -14.32 28.51 -50.28
C PRO A 320 -14.48 27.41 -51.36
N GLY A 321 -14.62 26.17 -50.91
CA GLY A 321 -14.83 25.00 -51.78
C GLY A 321 -15.96 24.12 -51.28
N ARG A 322 -17.12 24.25 -51.92
CA ARG A 322 -18.26 23.32 -51.85
C ARG A 322 -17.79 21.89 -52.10
N ASN A 323 -18.27 20.92 -51.32
CA ASN A 323 -18.59 19.62 -51.91
C ASN A 323 -19.87 19.02 -51.31
N ARG A 324 -20.84 18.83 -52.21
CA ARG A 324 -22.09 18.10 -52.02
C ARG A 324 -21.85 16.64 -52.41
N GLY A 325 -22.64 15.76 -51.78
CA GLY A 325 -22.85 14.38 -52.21
C GLY A 325 -22.25 13.38 -51.22
N ASN A 326 -22.87 12.25 -50.92
CA ASN A 326 -24.09 11.65 -51.41
C ASN A 326 -24.41 10.49 -50.43
N ALA A 327 -25.68 10.11 -50.34
CA ALA A 327 -26.18 8.77 -50.01
C ALA A 327 -25.53 7.94 -48.88
N GLN A 328 -26.33 7.54 -47.88
CA GLN A 328 -26.77 6.14 -47.84
C GLN A 328 -27.90 5.99 -46.82
N ARG A 329 -29.04 5.56 -47.34
CA ARG A 329 -30.22 5.08 -46.63
C ARG A 329 -29.91 3.64 -46.19
N GLY A 330 -29.90 3.37 -44.89
CA GLY A 330 -29.71 2.04 -44.34
C GLY A 330 -30.55 1.88 -43.08
N GLY A 331 -31.77 1.35 -43.27
CA GLY A 331 -32.52 0.77 -42.16
C GLY A 331 -31.79 -0.47 -41.68
N GLY A 332 -31.49 -0.48 -40.39
CA GLY A 332 -30.91 -1.62 -39.68
C GLY A 332 -31.52 -1.62 -38.29
N ASP A 333 -32.13 -2.74 -37.97
CA ASP A 333 -32.90 -3.03 -36.77
C ASP A 333 -32.25 -2.46 -35.51
N SER A 334 -33.01 -1.59 -34.82
CA SER A 334 -32.72 -1.27 -33.43
C SER A 334 -33.01 -2.52 -32.60
N PRO A 335 -32.02 -3.13 -31.93
CA PRO A 335 -32.33 -4.16 -30.95
C PRO A 335 -33.16 -3.49 -29.85
N SER A 336 -34.34 -4.08 -29.62
CA SER A 336 -35.30 -3.70 -28.61
C SER A 336 -34.62 -3.53 -27.25
N ALA A 337 -34.85 -2.35 -26.66
CA ALA A 337 -34.65 -2.09 -25.26
C ALA A 337 -35.52 -3.04 -24.43
N ALA A 338 -34.91 -4.04 -23.81
CA ALA A 338 -35.49 -4.85 -22.76
C ALA A 338 -34.38 -5.27 -21.80
N GLY A 339 -34.27 -4.53 -20.70
CA GLY A 339 -33.32 -4.78 -19.64
C GLY A 339 -32.97 -3.47 -18.96
N SER A 340 -33.65 -3.17 -17.87
CA SER A 340 -33.21 -2.22 -16.83
C SER A 340 -31.95 -2.76 -16.14
N GLY A 341 -30.91 -3.09 -16.92
CA GLY A 341 -29.66 -3.64 -16.42
C GLY A 341 -28.85 -2.51 -15.81
N GLY A 342 -28.53 -2.63 -14.54
CA GLY A 342 -27.48 -1.83 -13.91
C GLY A 342 -26.13 -1.98 -14.63
N PRO A 343 -25.12 -1.21 -14.22
CA PRO A 343 -23.75 -1.36 -14.75
C PRO A 343 -23.29 -2.82 -14.64
N ALA A 344 -22.52 -3.27 -15.63
CA ALA A 344 -22.05 -4.65 -15.69
C ALA A 344 -21.05 -4.91 -14.55
N ASP A 345 -21.43 -5.74 -13.58
CA ASP A 345 -20.50 -6.21 -12.56
C ASP A 345 -19.31 -6.97 -13.21
N PRO A 346 -18.06 -6.61 -12.84
CA PRO A 346 -16.85 -7.15 -13.45
C PRO A 346 -16.59 -8.63 -13.16
N GLY A 347 -17.30 -9.27 -12.21
CA GLY A 347 -17.05 -10.65 -11.78
C GLY A 347 -15.98 -10.75 -10.69
N ALA A 348 -15.56 -11.97 -10.34
CA ALA A 348 -14.52 -12.19 -9.32
C ALA A 348 -13.14 -11.69 -9.80
N ALA A 349 -12.40 -10.99 -8.94
CA ALA A 349 -11.05 -10.55 -9.25
C ALA A 349 -10.09 -11.74 -9.27
N GLN A 350 -9.13 -11.74 -10.21
CA GLN A 350 -8.04 -12.69 -10.27
C GLN A 350 -6.80 -12.06 -9.66
N VAL A 351 -6.65 -12.22 -8.34
CA VAL A 351 -5.44 -11.83 -7.60
C VAL A 351 -4.60 -13.09 -7.38
N ASP A 352 -3.32 -13.01 -7.75
CA ASP A 352 -2.35 -14.07 -7.45
C ASP A 352 -1.49 -13.61 -6.27
N PRO A 353 -1.76 -14.08 -5.03
CA PRO A 353 -0.98 -13.70 -3.86
C PRO A 353 0.44 -14.28 -3.87
N SER A 354 0.72 -15.26 -4.75
CA SER A 354 2.05 -15.84 -4.92
C SER A 354 2.93 -15.09 -5.93
N ALA A 355 2.37 -14.08 -6.61
CA ALA A 355 3.11 -13.28 -7.57
C ALA A 355 4.25 -12.50 -6.88
N SER A 356 5.38 -12.38 -7.57
CA SER A 356 6.52 -11.61 -7.06
C SER A 356 6.20 -10.12 -6.99
N ALA A 357 6.25 -9.53 -5.80
CA ALA A 357 6.17 -8.09 -5.59
C ALA A 357 7.54 -7.44 -5.83
N ALA A 358 7.78 -6.96 -7.06
CA ALA A 358 9.00 -6.23 -7.38
C ALA A 358 9.09 -4.92 -6.59
N ILE A 359 10.30 -4.58 -6.13
CA ILE A 359 10.61 -3.37 -5.38
C ILE A 359 11.56 -2.50 -6.23
N ASP A 360 11.22 -1.23 -6.40
CA ASP A 360 12.05 -0.23 -7.07
C ASP A 360 12.53 0.85 -6.09
N LYS A 361 13.74 0.66 -5.56
CA LYS A 361 14.37 1.59 -4.61
C LYS A 361 14.79 2.93 -5.21
N SER A 362 14.64 3.13 -6.53
CA SER A 362 14.86 4.45 -7.13
C SER A 362 13.72 5.43 -6.84
N ILE A 363 12.54 4.90 -6.50
CA ILE A 363 11.32 5.68 -6.33
C ILE A 363 11.11 6.11 -4.86
N SER A 364 11.43 5.25 -3.90
CA SER A 364 11.34 5.56 -2.46
C SER A 364 12.32 4.72 -1.65
N ILE A 365 12.50 5.06 -0.37
CA ILE A 365 13.36 4.30 0.55
C ILE A 365 12.89 2.84 0.73
N THR A 366 11.58 2.60 0.65
CA THR A 366 11.00 1.25 0.71
C THR A 366 11.00 0.58 -0.67
N GLY A 367 10.99 1.40 -1.72
CA GLY A 367 10.89 1.02 -3.12
C GLY A 367 9.56 0.36 -3.49
N ARG A 368 8.54 0.49 -2.65
CA ARG A 368 7.25 -0.16 -2.88
C ARG A 368 6.42 0.67 -3.85
N THR A 369 5.85 0.00 -4.84
CA THR A 369 4.83 0.54 -5.74
C THR A 369 3.65 -0.42 -5.80
N SER A 370 2.47 0.07 -6.18
CA SER A 370 1.30 -0.76 -6.42
C SER A 370 1.61 -1.81 -7.49
N ASN A 371 1.24 -3.06 -7.23
CA ASN A 371 1.53 -4.21 -8.09
C ASN A 371 0.39 -5.24 -8.03
N SER A 372 0.55 -6.41 -8.64
CA SER A 372 -0.51 -7.43 -8.71
C SER A 372 -1.00 -7.97 -7.36
N VAL A 373 -0.22 -7.81 -6.28
CA VAL A 373 -0.50 -8.36 -4.94
C VAL A 373 -1.11 -7.32 -4.00
N TYR A 374 -0.62 -6.08 -4.07
CA TYR A 374 -1.04 -5.01 -3.16
C TYR A 374 -1.01 -3.63 -3.82
N ASP A 375 -1.75 -2.71 -3.21
CA ASP A 375 -1.75 -1.30 -3.55
C ASP A 375 -1.05 -0.48 -2.46
N VAL A 376 -0.29 0.53 -2.90
CA VAL A 376 0.41 1.47 -2.02
C VAL A 376 -0.34 2.79 -2.05
N ARG A 377 -0.68 3.33 -0.87
CA ARG A 377 -1.23 4.69 -0.72
C ARG A 377 -0.23 5.59 -0.04
N ASN A 378 0.02 6.73 -0.65
CA ASN A 378 0.87 7.77 -0.07
C ASN A 378 -0.01 8.87 0.52
N LEU A 379 0.41 9.40 1.66
CA LEU A 379 -0.26 10.54 2.28
C LEU A 379 0.77 11.52 2.87
N ASP A 380 0.43 12.80 2.80
CA ASP A 380 1.10 13.88 3.49
C ASP A 380 0.22 14.32 4.66
N CYS A 381 0.79 14.39 5.86
CA CYS A 381 0.09 15.01 6.98
C CYS A 381 0.98 16.01 7.72
N THR A 382 0.36 17.07 8.22
CA THR A 382 1.02 18.05 9.08
C THR A 382 0.36 17.99 10.45
N ILE A 383 1.16 17.72 11.47
CA ILE A 383 0.72 17.57 12.84
C ILE A 383 1.49 18.49 13.79
N VAL A 384 0.92 18.76 14.95
CA VAL A 384 1.63 19.33 16.09
C VAL A 384 1.77 18.24 17.13
N VAL A 385 2.99 18.03 17.62
CA VAL A 385 3.31 17.04 18.64
C VAL A 385 4.15 17.67 19.73
N ALA A 386 4.13 17.08 20.94
CA ALA A 386 5.19 17.32 21.90
C ALA A 386 6.52 16.84 21.29
N THR A 387 7.55 17.68 21.27
CA THR A 387 8.82 17.37 20.58
C THR A 387 9.44 16.06 21.09
N ARG A 388 9.35 15.81 22.41
CA ARG A 388 9.83 14.58 23.05
C ARG A 388 8.95 13.35 22.77
N GLY A 389 7.70 13.57 22.37
CA GLY A 389 6.69 12.54 22.14
C GLY A 389 6.64 12.04 20.69
N LEU A 390 7.39 12.67 19.77
CA LEU A 390 7.40 12.30 18.35
C LEU A 390 7.69 10.81 18.10
N PRO A 391 8.67 10.15 18.76
CA PRO A 391 8.88 8.71 18.57
C PRO A 391 7.64 7.87 18.87
N ALA A 392 6.92 8.17 19.94
CA ALA A 392 5.70 7.45 20.31
C ALA A 392 4.58 7.61 19.27
N VAL A 393 4.48 8.79 18.63
CA VAL A 393 3.53 9.01 17.53
C VAL A 393 3.93 8.20 16.30
N ILE A 394 5.22 8.16 15.94
CA ILE A 394 5.73 7.37 14.81
C ILE A 394 5.51 5.87 15.05
N ASP A 395 5.80 5.38 16.25
CA ASP A 395 5.58 3.99 16.63
C ASP A 395 4.10 3.61 16.56
N ALA A 396 3.21 4.50 17.01
CA ALA A 396 1.76 4.28 16.91
C ALA A 396 1.26 4.26 15.46
N ILE A 397 1.81 5.11 14.58
CA ILE A 397 1.53 5.06 13.14
C ILE A 397 1.99 3.71 12.58
N ALA A 398 3.24 3.30 12.84
CA ALA A 398 3.78 2.04 12.34
C ALA A 398 3.04 0.80 12.87
N ALA A 399 2.43 0.90 14.05
CA ALA A 399 1.58 -0.13 14.62
C ALA A 399 0.24 -0.29 13.89
N GLN A 400 -0.11 0.60 12.96
CA GLN A 400 -1.40 0.60 12.27
C GLN A 400 -1.25 0.26 10.78
N ASN A 401 -2.04 -0.71 10.34
CA ASN A 401 -2.28 -1.08 8.94
C ASN A 401 -1.13 -0.87 7.93
N PHE A 402 0.04 -1.44 8.24
CA PHE A 402 1.26 -1.37 7.41
C PHE A 402 1.71 0.05 7.05
N MET A 403 1.38 1.04 7.87
CA MET A 403 1.85 2.40 7.68
C MET A 403 3.35 2.49 7.94
N THR A 404 4.08 3.15 7.05
CA THR A 404 5.51 3.41 7.17
C THR A 404 5.76 4.89 6.98
N VAL A 405 6.43 5.53 7.94
CA VAL A 405 6.84 6.93 7.83
C VAL A 405 8.10 7.02 6.96
N LEU A 406 8.02 7.75 5.85
CA LEU A 406 9.07 7.89 4.84
C LEU A 406 9.95 9.12 5.07
N ASP A 407 9.33 10.25 5.40
CA ASP A 407 10.01 11.52 5.65
C ASP A 407 9.41 12.23 6.87
N VAL A 408 10.26 12.94 7.61
CA VAL A 408 9.91 13.68 8.82
C VAL A 408 10.61 15.04 8.80
N GLN A 409 9.82 16.11 8.65
CA GLN A 409 10.32 17.48 8.70
C GLN A 409 9.81 18.17 9.95
N LEU A 410 10.74 18.68 10.76
CA LEU A 410 10.46 19.25 12.09
C LEU A 410 10.66 20.76 12.08
N LEU A 411 9.64 21.49 12.54
CA LEU A 411 9.68 22.94 12.73
C LEU A 411 9.22 23.30 14.17
N PRO A 412 9.82 24.29 14.84
CA PRO A 412 9.31 24.77 16.11
C PRO A 412 7.88 25.31 15.97
N ALA A 413 6.96 24.91 16.85
CA ALA A 413 5.60 25.44 16.88
C ALA A 413 5.45 26.51 17.98
N ASN A 414 4.70 27.57 17.70
CA ASN A 414 4.41 28.62 18.67
C ASN A 414 3.13 28.28 19.47
N ALA A 415 3.32 27.67 20.65
CA ALA A 415 2.21 27.31 21.54
C ALA A 415 1.40 28.52 22.04
N PHE A 416 2.03 29.70 22.17
CA PHE A 416 1.33 30.92 22.63
C PHE A 416 0.43 31.51 21.54
N ALA A 417 0.87 31.46 20.28
CA ALA A 417 0.01 31.80 19.15
C ALA A 417 -1.18 30.83 19.09
N ALA A 418 -0.93 29.53 19.20
CA ALA A 418 -1.98 28.52 19.21
C ALA A 418 -2.98 28.70 20.38
N ALA A 419 -2.50 29.07 21.58
CA ALA A 419 -3.35 29.39 22.72
C ALA A 419 -4.24 30.61 22.49
N SER A 420 -3.80 31.57 21.66
CA SER A 420 -4.62 32.72 21.27
C SER A 420 -5.79 32.32 20.38
N ASP A 421 -5.66 31.22 19.65
CA ASP A 421 -6.71 30.58 18.85
C ASP A 421 -7.50 29.52 19.65
N GLY A 422 -7.20 29.35 20.94
CA GLY A 422 -7.88 28.43 21.85
C GLY A 422 -7.29 27.02 21.96
N PHE A 423 -6.16 26.74 21.29
CA PHE A 423 -5.48 25.45 21.37
C PHE A 423 -4.46 25.43 22.51
N ILE A 424 -4.65 24.53 23.49
CA ILE A 424 -3.73 24.40 24.64
C ILE A 424 -2.99 23.07 24.55
N TYR A 425 -1.66 23.13 24.40
CA TYR A 425 -0.82 21.94 24.22
C TYR A 425 -0.11 21.46 25.50
N GLY A 426 -0.25 22.19 26.59
CA GLY A 426 0.45 21.93 27.85
C GLY A 426 1.76 22.71 27.99
N ILE A 427 2.58 22.31 28.96
CA ILE A 427 3.85 22.99 29.30
C ILE A 427 5.03 22.55 28.43
N GLU A 428 4.85 21.48 27.67
CA GLU A 428 5.92 20.88 26.89
C GLU A 428 6.20 21.68 25.61
N PRO A 429 7.47 21.75 25.17
CA PRO A 429 7.77 22.28 23.86
C PRO A 429 7.09 21.40 22.80
N VAL A 430 6.51 22.09 21.82
CA VAL A 430 5.83 21.45 20.69
C VAL A 430 6.51 21.79 19.39
N SER A 431 6.35 20.89 18.43
CA SER A 431 6.85 21.07 17.08
C SER A 431 5.76 20.77 16.07
N THR A 432 5.74 21.55 14.99
CA THR A 432 5.01 21.22 13.78
C THR A 432 5.83 20.21 13.01
N VAL A 433 5.24 19.07 12.69
CA VAL A 433 5.88 17.97 11.98
C VAL A 433 5.12 17.74 10.70
N ARG A 434 5.82 17.76 9.57
CA ARG A 434 5.30 17.24 8.31
C ARG A 434 5.79 15.81 8.14
N LEU A 435 4.87 14.90 7.92
CA LEU A 435 5.14 13.48 7.70
C LEU A 435 4.71 13.10 6.28
N GLN A 436 5.56 12.33 5.61
CA GLN A 436 5.16 11.53 4.45
C GLN A 436 5.03 10.09 4.90
N ILE A 437 3.87 9.48 4.63
CA ILE A 437 3.55 8.13 5.09
C ILE A 437 3.07 7.33 3.88
N GLU A 438 3.53 6.08 3.78
CA GLU A 438 2.95 5.08 2.89
C GLU A 438 2.13 4.05 3.69
N THR A 439 1.11 3.47 3.11
CA THR A 439 0.37 2.32 3.67
C THR A 439 0.07 1.29 2.58
N ILE A 440 0.01 0.02 2.97
CA ILE A 440 -0.10 -1.13 2.07
C ILE A 440 -1.44 -1.83 2.28
N TRP A 441 -2.09 -2.15 1.18
CA TRP A 441 -3.41 -2.76 1.14
C TRP A 441 -3.38 -3.97 0.20
N LEU A 442 -3.61 -5.16 0.74
CA LEU A 442 -3.63 -6.39 -0.04
C LEU A 442 -4.84 -6.43 -0.96
N ARG A 443 -4.60 -6.68 -2.25
CA ARG A 443 -5.66 -6.73 -3.27
C ARG A 443 -6.66 -7.85 -3.04
N GLU A 444 -6.26 -8.93 -2.37
CA GLU A 444 -7.16 -10.04 -2.01
C GLU A 444 -8.36 -9.56 -1.16
N TRP A 445 -8.20 -8.48 -0.40
CA TRP A 445 -9.31 -7.87 0.32
C TRP A 445 -10.13 -6.92 -0.57
N THR A 446 -9.47 -6.02 -1.28
CA THR A 446 -10.15 -4.88 -1.92
C THR A 446 -10.65 -5.17 -3.33
N ALA A 447 -9.98 -6.05 -4.08
CA ALA A 447 -10.18 -6.22 -5.52
C ALA A 447 -11.59 -6.70 -5.88
N ASP A 448 -12.19 -7.58 -5.08
CA ASP A 448 -13.55 -8.07 -5.36
C ASP A 448 -14.61 -6.97 -5.29
N ALA A 449 -14.41 -5.97 -4.42
CA ALA A 449 -15.27 -4.79 -4.34
C ALA A 449 -14.88 -3.69 -5.33
N MET A 450 -13.73 -3.77 -6.00
CA MET A 450 -13.32 -2.74 -6.95
C MET A 450 -14.21 -2.75 -8.19
N PRO A 451 -14.71 -1.57 -8.61
CA PRO A 451 -15.38 -1.38 -9.88
C PRO A 451 -14.52 -1.77 -11.10
N GLY A 452 -15.17 -2.11 -12.21
CA GLY A 452 -14.48 -2.60 -13.42
C GLY A 452 -13.49 -1.59 -14.04
N ASP A 453 -13.85 -0.30 -14.04
CA ASP A 453 -12.99 0.80 -14.48
C ASP A 453 -11.73 0.93 -13.62
N LEU A 454 -11.88 0.80 -12.30
CA LEU A 454 -10.75 0.84 -11.37
C LEU A 454 -9.85 -0.39 -11.51
N ARG A 455 -10.43 -1.58 -11.69
CA ARG A 455 -9.67 -2.81 -11.95
C ARG A 455 -8.86 -2.71 -13.22
N GLU A 456 -9.44 -2.15 -14.29
CA GLU A 456 -8.73 -1.94 -15.56
C GLU A 456 -7.56 -0.97 -15.38
N ALA A 457 -7.76 0.16 -14.68
CA ALA A 457 -6.70 1.11 -14.36
C ALA A 457 -5.55 0.48 -13.56
N LEU A 458 -5.87 -0.41 -12.61
CA LEU A 458 -4.90 -1.12 -11.78
C LEU A 458 -4.33 -2.41 -12.40
N GLY A 459 -4.75 -2.75 -13.63
CA GLY A 459 -4.33 -3.96 -14.34
C GLY A 459 -4.81 -5.27 -13.68
N ILE A 460 -5.88 -5.24 -12.90
CA ILE A 460 -6.49 -6.40 -12.25
C ILE A 460 -7.38 -7.13 -13.27
N LYS A 461 -7.11 -8.41 -13.50
CA LYS A 461 -7.93 -9.25 -14.38
C LYS A 461 -9.16 -9.72 -13.63
N SER A 462 -10.29 -9.81 -14.33
CA SER A 462 -11.51 -10.44 -13.80
C SER A 462 -11.76 -11.79 -14.46
N ALA A 463 -12.31 -12.73 -13.70
CA ALA A 463 -12.74 -14.00 -14.25
C ALA A 463 -13.91 -13.80 -15.23
N PRO A 464 -13.90 -14.44 -16.41
CA PRO A 464 -15.05 -14.38 -17.32
C PRO A 464 -16.28 -14.98 -16.63
N ARG A 465 -17.42 -14.27 -16.65
CA ARG A 465 -18.69 -14.79 -16.11
C ARG A 465 -18.99 -16.15 -16.74
N SER A 466 -19.05 -17.19 -15.91
CA SER A 466 -19.64 -18.45 -16.34
C SER A 466 -21.14 -18.20 -16.58
N THR A 467 -21.54 -18.22 -17.85
CA THR A 467 -22.94 -18.22 -18.29
C THR A 467 -23.63 -19.54 -17.96
N SER A 468 -23.59 -19.97 -16.70
CA SER A 468 -24.30 -21.14 -16.20
C SER A 468 -25.62 -20.71 -15.58
N GLY A 469 -26.62 -20.42 -16.42
CA GLY A 469 -27.93 -19.99 -15.95
C GLY A 469 -28.94 -19.57 -17.02
N GLN A 470 -28.90 -20.15 -18.23
CA GLN A 470 -29.99 -20.03 -19.21
C GLN A 470 -30.10 -21.31 -20.05
N ALA A 471 -30.41 -22.41 -19.37
CA ALA A 471 -30.94 -23.63 -19.98
C ALA A 471 -31.78 -24.35 -18.93
N GLY A 472 -33.07 -24.01 -18.89
CA GLY A 472 -34.09 -24.63 -18.06
C GLY A 472 -35.45 -24.29 -18.62
#